data_AF-A0AAQ1E8E2-F1
#
_entry.id   AF-A0AAQ1E8E2-F1
#
_cell.length_a   1.000
_cell.length_b   1.000
_cell.length_c   1.000
_cell.angle_alpha   90.00
_cell.angle_beta   90.00
_cell.angle_gamma   90.00
#
_symmetry.space_group_name_H-M   'P 1'
#
loop_
_entity.id
_entity.type
_entity.pdbx_description
1 polymer ?
#
loop_
_entity_poly.entity_id
_entity_poly.type
_entity_poly.pdbx_seq_one_letter_code
_entity_poly.pdbx_strand_id
1 'polypeptide(L)'
;MSVYTSVSDDEMRGFLSGYDLGEFVSLQGIAQGITNSNYFLTTTSGRYVLTVFEVLKQEELSFFLELNRHLSMKGVAVAAPVARKDGRLDSVLAGKPACLVACLKGSDTALPTAEQCFHTGAMLAKMHLAAADFPLEMENPRYDAWWTEACARLLPVLSQDDAALLCSEIDALKDNLGNHLPSGIIHADLFKDNVLLDGGQVSGFIDFYYACRGNFMYDLAIAVNDWARTADNKLDEALKKAFIGGYEGVRPLSAGEKAYFPTAQRAGCIRFWVSRLLDFHFPQAGEMTFIKDPNAFRNLLLSLD
;
A
#
# COMPACT_ATOMS: atom_id res chain seq x y z
N MET A 1 10.63 -11.17 -16.32
CA MET A 1 10.34 -11.75 -15.00
C MET A 1 10.76 -10.73 -13.96
N SER A 2 9.87 -10.26 -13.08
CA SER A 2 10.15 -9.27 -12.02
C SER A 2 10.69 -9.91 -10.74
N VAL A 3 11.32 -11.07 -10.88
CA VAL A 3 11.88 -11.83 -9.76
C VAL A 3 13.37 -11.52 -9.72
N TYR A 4 13.79 -10.81 -8.67
CA TYR A 4 15.17 -10.35 -8.47
C TYR A 4 16.03 -11.46 -7.87
N THR A 5 15.55 -12.07 -6.80
CA THR A 5 16.17 -13.23 -6.16
C THR A 5 15.56 -14.50 -6.71
N SER A 6 16.35 -15.39 -7.34
CA SER A 6 15.90 -16.73 -7.75
C SER A 6 16.06 -17.72 -6.60
N VAL A 7 15.07 -18.58 -6.38
CA VAL A 7 15.08 -19.61 -5.34
C VAL A 7 14.97 -20.98 -6.00
N SER A 8 15.88 -21.90 -5.64
CA SER A 8 15.86 -23.28 -6.11
C SER A 8 14.86 -24.16 -5.35
N ASP A 9 14.46 -25.27 -5.95
CA ASP A 9 13.58 -26.26 -5.32
C ASP A 9 14.17 -26.82 -4.02
N ASP A 10 15.49 -27.03 -3.95
CA ASP A 10 16.17 -27.54 -2.75
C ASP A 10 16.17 -26.50 -1.62
N GLU A 11 16.42 -25.23 -1.94
CA GLU A 11 16.28 -24.14 -0.97
C GLU A 11 14.84 -24.03 -0.44
N MET A 12 13.84 -24.18 -1.31
CA MET A 12 12.44 -24.16 -0.89
C MET A 12 12.06 -25.35 -0.01
N ARG A 13 12.55 -26.56 -0.31
CA ARG A 13 12.33 -27.73 0.55
C ARG A 13 12.96 -27.51 1.93
N GLY A 14 14.18 -26.96 1.98
CA GLY A 14 14.84 -26.59 3.22
C GLY A 14 14.04 -25.54 4.01
N PHE A 15 13.59 -24.48 3.34
CA PHE A 15 12.78 -23.42 3.92
C PHE A 15 11.45 -23.94 4.50
N LEU A 16 10.76 -24.81 3.78
CA LEU A 16 9.48 -25.39 4.20
C LEU A 16 9.59 -26.34 5.40
N SER A 17 10.79 -26.85 5.71
CA SER A 17 10.99 -27.68 6.92
C SER A 17 10.60 -26.95 8.22
N GLY A 18 10.70 -25.61 8.22
CA GLY A 18 10.30 -24.73 9.33
C GLY A 18 8.80 -24.48 9.44
N TYR A 19 7.97 -25.01 8.54
CA TYR A 19 6.53 -24.77 8.50
C TYR A 19 5.74 -26.09 8.52
N ASP A 20 4.47 -26.01 8.90
CA ASP A 20 3.53 -27.13 8.88
C ASP A 20 2.60 -27.03 7.65
N LEU A 21 3.20 -27.10 6.45
CA LEU A 21 2.49 -26.88 5.17
C LEU A 21 2.60 -28.08 4.22
N GLY A 22 2.96 -29.26 4.72
CA GLY A 22 3.16 -30.43 3.87
C GLY A 22 4.39 -30.31 2.96
N GLU A 23 4.35 -30.99 1.81
CA GLU A 23 5.49 -31.10 0.90
C GLU A 23 5.45 -30.03 -0.21
N PHE A 24 6.63 -29.61 -0.65
CA PHE A 24 6.81 -28.71 -1.78
C PHE A 24 6.30 -29.34 -3.09
N VAL A 25 5.44 -28.63 -3.82
CA VAL A 25 4.91 -29.05 -5.13
C VAL A 25 5.46 -28.18 -6.26
N SER A 26 5.32 -26.86 -6.16
CA SER A 26 5.82 -25.93 -7.18
C SER A 26 6.03 -24.51 -6.66
N LEU A 27 6.90 -23.77 -7.34
CA LEU A 27 7.15 -22.35 -7.13
C LEU A 27 7.03 -21.61 -8.47
N GLN A 28 6.18 -20.58 -8.52
CA GLN A 28 5.98 -19.78 -9.73
C GLN A 28 6.17 -18.29 -9.41
N GLY A 29 7.09 -17.62 -10.12
CA GLY A 29 7.31 -16.18 -9.98
C GLY A 29 6.09 -15.36 -10.37
N ILE A 30 5.80 -14.32 -9.58
CA ILE A 30 4.74 -13.34 -9.83
C ILE A 30 5.39 -12.13 -10.50
N ALA A 31 4.91 -11.79 -11.70
CA ALA A 31 5.45 -10.69 -12.50
C ALA A 31 5.01 -9.29 -12.01
N GLN A 32 4.12 -9.24 -11.02
CA GLN A 32 3.59 -8.02 -10.40
C GLN A 32 4.33 -7.77 -9.07
N GLY A 33 4.97 -6.61 -8.97
CA GLY A 33 5.82 -6.23 -7.83
C GLY A 33 7.09 -5.55 -8.32
N ILE A 34 7.33 -4.32 -7.86
CA ILE A 34 8.44 -3.47 -8.32
C ILE A 34 9.67 -3.57 -7.41
N THR A 35 9.46 -3.95 -6.14
CA THR A 35 10.49 -3.86 -5.09
C THR A 35 10.82 -5.19 -4.43
N ASN A 36 9.96 -6.21 -4.53
CA ASN A 36 10.13 -7.50 -3.86
C ASN A 36 9.96 -8.67 -4.83
N SER A 37 10.66 -9.77 -4.57
CA SER A 37 10.47 -11.05 -5.28
C SER A 37 9.24 -11.76 -4.72
N ASN A 38 8.15 -11.81 -5.48
CA ASN A 38 6.93 -12.50 -5.10
C ASN A 38 6.75 -13.82 -5.87
N TYR A 39 6.28 -14.86 -5.19
CA TYR A 39 6.04 -16.17 -5.76
C TYR A 39 4.72 -16.78 -5.29
N PHE A 40 4.04 -17.48 -6.20
CA PHE A 40 3.05 -18.47 -5.81
C PHE A 40 3.76 -19.76 -5.42
N LEU A 41 3.57 -20.16 -4.16
CA LEU A 41 4.06 -21.41 -3.62
C LEU A 41 2.90 -22.39 -3.49
N THR A 42 3.03 -23.55 -4.14
CA THR A 42 2.08 -24.65 -3.98
C THR A 42 2.71 -25.75 -3.14
N THR A 43 1.99 -26.18 -2.10
CA THR A 43 2.33 -27.33 -1.28
C THR A 43 1.20 -28.35 -1.30
N THR A 44 1.41 -29.52 -0.69
CA THR A 44 0.34 -30.51 -0.53
C THR A 44 -0.79 -30.07 0.40
N SER A 45 -0.57 -29.02 1.23
CA SER A 45 -1.60 -28.47 2.12
C SER A 45 -2.38 -27.30 1.51
N GLY A 46 -1.86 -26.64 0.47
CA GLY A 46 -2.51 -25.49 -0.14
C GLY A 46 -1.60 -24.61 -0.98
N ARG A 47 -2.08 -23.40 -1.26
CA ARG A 47 -1.35 -22.38 -2.03
C ARG A 47 -1.11 -21.15 -1.17
N TYR A 48 0.09 -20.60 -1.29
CA TYR A 48 0.60 -19.49 -0.50
C TYR A 48 1.30 -18.48 -1.39
N VAL A 49 1.51 -17.27 -0.87
CA VAL A 49 2.39 -16.28 -1.49
C VAL A 49 3.65 -16.18 -0.65
N LEU A 50 4.80 -16.37 -1.30
CA LEU A 50 6.12 -16.14 -0.75
C LEU A 50 6.61 -14.77 -1.21
N THR A 51 7.00 -13.93 -0.26
CA THR A 51 7.65 -12.66 -0.53
C THR A 51 9.08 -12.72 0.00
N VAL A 52 10.05 -12.45 -0.87
CA VAL A 52 11.46 -12.23 -0.52
C VAL A 52 11.75 -10.75 -0.64
N PHE A 53 12.19 -10.14 0.46
CA PHE A 53 12.38 -8.70 0.56
C PHE A 53 13.76 -8.29 0.06
N GLU A 54 13.78 -7.32 -0.87
CA GLU A 54 15.04 -6.84 -1.46
C GLU A 54 15.63 -5.64 -0.70
N VAL A 55 14.77 -4.83 -0.08
CA VAL A 55 15.16 -3.57 0.59
C VAL A 55 14.90 -3.59 2.09
N LEU A 56 13.73 -4.09 2.52
CA LEU A 56 13.36 -4.08 3.94
C LEU A 56 14.24 -5.02 4.75
N LYS A 57 14.66 -4.56 5.92
CA LYS A 57 15.40 -5.37 6.88
C LYS A 57 14.44 -6.23 7.70
N GLN A 58 14.97 -7.32 8.25
CA GLN A 58 14.19 -8.29 9.00
C GLN A 58 13.50 -7.67 10.22
N GLU A 59 14.14 -6.69 10.87
CA GLU A 59 13.58 -6.04 12.05
C GLU A 59 12.34 -5.19 11.72
N GLU A 60 12.27 -4.64 10.51
CA GLU A 60 11.15 -3.83 10.03
C GLU A 60 9.92 -4.70 9.71
N LEU A 61 10.13 -5.96 9.32
CA LEU A 61 9.05 -6.88 8.97
C LEU A 61 8.12 -7.20 10.13
N SER A 62 8.63 -7.19 11.37
CA SER A 62 7.84 -7.56 12.55
C SER A 62 6.60 -6.68 12.68
N PHE A 63 6.71 -5.38 12.38
CA PHE A 63 5.56 -4.48 12.45
C PHE A 63 4.47 -4.89 11.46
N PHE A 64 4.84 -5.06 10.18
CA PHE A 64 3.88 -5.35 9.10
C PHE A 64 3.22 -6.72 9.23
N LEU A 65 3.99 -7.74 9.59
CA LEU A 65 3.46 -9.10 9.73
C LEU A 65 2.54 -9.20 10.96
N GLU A 66 2.91 -8.57 12.07
CA GLU A 66 2.05 -8.53 13.25
C GLU A 66 0.76 -7.73 13.01
N LEU A 67 0.85 -6.64 12.24
CA LEU A 67 -0.33 -5.87 11.83
C LEU A 67 -1.29 -6.74 11.00
N ASN A 68 -0.77 -7.44 9.97
CA ASN A 68 -1.59 -8.32 9.14
C ASN A 68 -2.23 -9.45 9.95
N ARG A 69 -1.50 -10.03 10.90
CA ARG A 69 -2.04 -11.04 11.82
C ARG A 69 -3.17 -10.45 12.67
N HIS A 70 -2.96 -9.28 13.28
CA HIS A 70 -3.94 -8.57 14.11
C HIS A 70 -5.23 -8.25 13.34
N LEU A 71 -5.09 -7.66 12.15
CA LEU A 71 -6.20 -7.31 11.27
C LEU A 71 -7.00 -8.54 10.84
N SER A 72 -6.31 -9.62 10.48
CA SER A 72 -6.95 -10.89 10.10
C SER A 72 -7.76 -11.49 11.25
N MET A 73 -7.21 -11.50 12.47
CA MET A 73 -7.93 -11.98 13.67
C MET A 73 -9.18 -11.14 13.98
N LYS A 74 -9.20 -9.87 13.58
CA LYS A 74 -10.35 -8.97 13.71
C LYS A 74 -11.30 -8.98 12.50
N GLY A 75 -11.11 -9.93 11.60
CA GLY A 75 -11.98 -10.16 10.44
C GLY A 75 -11.84 -9.11 9.35
N VAL A 76 -10.75 -8.35 9.31
CA VAL A 76 -10.39 -7.54 8.13
C VAL A 76 -9.85 -8.49 7.07
N ALA A 77 -10.29 -8.33 5.83
CA ALA A 77 -9.81 -9.14 4.73
C ALA A 77 -8.39 -8.70 4.36
N VAL A 78 -7.38 -9.42 4.86
CA VAL A 78 -5.95 -9.17 4.59
C VAL A 78 -5.22 -10.49 4.39
N ALA A 79 -4.09 -10.46 3.70
CA ALA A 79 -3.23 -11.63 3.53
C ALA A 79 -2.55 -11.98 4.88
N ALA A 80 -3.12 -12.93 5.60
CA ALA A 80 -2.63 -13.36 6.90
C ALA A 80 -1.24 -14.04 6.77
N PRO A 81 -0.25 -13.67 7.59
CA PRO A 81 1.03 -14.35 7.60
C PRO A 81 0.90 -15.76 8.15
N VAL A 82 1.67 -16.68 7.58
CA VAL A 82 1.76 -18.07 8.00
C VAL A 82 2.88 -18.19 9.02
N ALA A 83 2.53 -18.58 10.25
CA ALA A 83 3.51 -18.78 11.30
C ALA A 83 4.38 -20.02 11.03
N ARG A 84 5.65 -19.91 11.38
CA ARG A 84 6.59 -21.03 11.46
C ARG A 84 6.28 -21.91 12.66
N LYS A 85 6.88 -23.11 12.69
CA LYS A 85 6.82 -24.04 13.83
C LYS A 85 7.35 -23.44 15.14
N ASP A 86 8.26 -22.46 15.06
CA ASP A 86 8.80 -21.72 16.21
C ASP A 86 7.94 -20.51 16.61
N GLY A 87 6.82 -20.27 15.92
CA GLY A 87 5.89 -19.17 16.18
C GLY A 87 6.26 -17.84 15.53
N ARG A 88 7.43 -17.72 14.90
CA ARG A 88 7.80 -16.49 14.16
C ARG A 88 7.01 -16.36 12.86
N LEU A 89 6.77 -15.12 12.44
CA LEU A 89 6.09 -14.80 11.18
C LEU A 89 7.07 -14.54 10.03
N ASP A 90 8.32 -14.21 10.37
CA ASP A 90 9.39 -13.91 9.44
C ASP A 90 10.41 -15.05 9.32
N SER A 91 11.11 -15.08 8.20
CA SER A 91 12.12 -16.09 7.88
C SER A 91 13.26 -15.48 7.06
N VAL A 92 14.24 -16.30 6.73
CA VAL A 92 15.35 -15.95 5.83
C VAL A 92 15.40 -16.98 4.71
N LEU A 93 15.48 -16.50 3.47
CA LEU A 93 15.57 -17.31 2.26
C LEU A 93 16.58 -16.68 1.31
N ALA A 94 17.51 -17.47 0.77
CA ALA A 94 18.62 -16.99 -0.07
C ALA A 94 19.39 -15.80 0.56
N GLY A 95 19.56 -15.82 1.89
CA GLY A 95 20.24 -14.78 2.65
C GLY A 95 19.45 -13.48 2.84
N LYS A 96 18.17 -13.43 2.43
CA LYS A 96 17.31 -12.25 2.53
C LYS A 96 16.09 -12.51 3.42
N PRO A 97 15.52 -11.48 4.06
CA PRO A 97 14.27 -11.62 4.79
C PRO A 97 13.16 -12.12 3.87
N ALA A 98 12.31 -13.00 4.39
CA ALA A 98 11.20 -13.58 3.65
C ALA A 98 10.01 -13.89 4.56
N CYS A 99 8.80 -13.90 4.00
CA CYS A 99 7.60 -14.34 4.71
C CYS A 99 6.69 -15.16 3.80
N LEU A 100 5.85 -15.99 4.41
CA LEU A 100 4.73 -16.65 3.75
C LEU A 100 3.43 -16.02 4.21
N VAL A 101 2.53 -15.75 3.26
CA VAL A 101 1.15 -15.33 3.53
C VAL A 101 0.16 -16.25 2.83
N ALA A 102 -1.06 -16.32 3.34
CA ALA A 102 -2.14 -17.06 2.71
C ALA A 102 -2.42 -16.51 1.28
N CYS A 103 -2.60 -17.41 0.31
CA CYS A 103 -3.03 -16.99 -1.04
C CYS A 103 -4.53 -16.66 -1.01
N LEU A 104 -4.85 -15.38 -1.09
CA LEU A 104 -6.23 -14.92 -1.20
C LEU A 104 -6.79 -15.23 -2.60
N LYS A 105 -8.12 -15.37 -2.67
CA LYS A 105 -8.84 -15.47 -3.95
C LYS A 105 -9.07 -14.09 -4.54
N GLY A 106 -9.47 -14.04 -5.81
CA GLY A 106 -9.80 -12.79 -6.50
C GLY A 106 -8.63 -12.19 -7.27
N SER A 107 -8.86 -11.02 -7.84
CA SER A 107 -7.89 -10.28 -8.63
C SER A 107 -8.07 -8.77 -8.43
N ASP A 108 -7.07 -7.99 -8.78
CA ASP A 108 -7.19 -6.54 -8.90
C ASP A 108 -8.08 -6.15 -10.10
N THR A 109 -8.45 -4.87 -10.18
CA THR A 109 -9.17 -4.30 -11.33
C THR A 109 -8.62 -2.93 -11.72
N ALA A 110 -8.46 -2.69 -13.02
CA ALA A 110 -8.12 -1.36 -13.52
C ALA A 110 -9.33 -0.42 -13.60
N LEU A 111 -10.55 -0.98 -13.68
CA LEU A 111 -11.81 -0.25 -13.90
C LEU A 111 -12.83 -0.67 -12.84
N PRO A 112 -12.77 -0.12 -11.62
CA PRO A 112 -13.67 -0.50 -10.55
C PRO A 112 -15.10 -0.01 -10.81
N THR A 113 -16.09 -0.76 -10.35
CA THR A 113 -17.49 -0.32 -10.32
C THR A 113 -17.78 0.51 -9.06
N ALA A 114 -18.89 1.25 -9.06
CA ALA A 114 -19.33 1.98 -7.86
C ALA A 114 -19.57 1.04 -6.66
N GLU A 115 -20.09 -0.17 -6.91
CA GLU A 115 -20.27 -1.20 -5.87
C GLU A 115 -18.92 -1.62 -5.26
N GLN A 116 -17.91 -1.87 -6.09
CA GLN A 116 -16.57 -2.24 -5.62
C GLN A 116 -15.94 -1.08 -4.84
N CYS A 117 -16.06 0.16 -5.30
CA CYS A 117 -15.62 1.34 -4.55
C CYS A 117 -16.27 1.42 -3.17
N PHE A 118 -17.58 1.19 -3.09
CA PHE A 118 -18.31 1.19 -1.82
C PHE A 118 -17.79 0.11 -0.86
N HIS A 119 -17.62 -1.12 -1.33
CA HIS A 119 -17.11 -2.21 -0.48
C HIS A 119 -15.65 -2.01 -0.06
N THR A 120 -14.81 -1.44 -0.93
CA THR A 120 -13.44 -1.07 -0.56
C THR A 120 -13.41 0.03 0.50
N GLY A 121 -14.22 1.08 0.35
CA GLY A 121 -14.33 2.14 1.37
C GLY A 121 -14.78 1.61 2.73
N ALA A 122 -15.77 0.72 2.74
CA ALA A 122 -16.23 0.06 3.96
C ALA A 122 -15.15 -0.80 4.61
N MET A 123 -14.37 -1.56 3.81
CA MET A 123 -13.26 -2.37 4.32
C MET A 123 -12.13 -1.51 4.88
N LEU A 124 -11.79 -0.38 4.24
CA LEU A 124 -10.79 0.57 4.74
C LEU A 124 -11.21 1.15 6.11
N ALA A 125 -12.46 1.57 6.25
CA ALA A 125 -12.98 2.01 7.55
C ALA A 125 -12.92 0.90 8.62
N LYS A 126 -13.26 -0.34 8.25
CA LYS A 126 -13.13 -1.51 9.14
C LYS A 126 -11.69 -1.74 9.57
N MET A 127 -10.73 -1.61 8.66
CA MET A 127 -9.29 -1.73 8.94
C MET A 127 -8.85 -0.69 9.98
N HIS A 128 -9.20 0.58 9.79
CA HIS A 128 -8.87 1.65 10.74
C HIS A 128 -9.40 1.37 12.15
N LEU A 129 -10.64 0.88 12.26
CA LEU A 129 -11.25 0.55 13.55
C LEU A 129 -10.61 -0.70 14.17
N ALA A 130 -10.29 -1.71 13.37
CA ALA A 130 -9.69 -2.96 13.84
C ALA A 130 -8.30 -2.74 14.43
N ALA A 131 -7.52 -1.81 13.88
CA ALA A 131 -6.17 -1.51 14.33
C ALA A 131 -6.09 -0.62 15.59
N ALA A 132 -7.22 -0.19 16.18
CA ALA A 132 -7.25 0.78 17.27
C ALA A 132 -6.47 0.35 18.55
N ASP A 133 -6.35 -0.95 18.79
CA ASP A 133 -5.64 -1.56 19.93
C ASP A 133 -4.38 -2.33 19.50
N PHE A 134 -3.90 -2.12 18.27
CA PHE A 134 -2.65 -2.70 17.81
C PHE A 134 -1.47 -2.07 18.60
N PRO A 135 -0.58 -2.87 19.22
CA PRO A 135 0.36 -2.34 20.21
C PRO A 135 1.65 -1.76 19.64
N LEU A 136 1.98 -2.04 18.37
CA LEU A 136 3.21 -1.56 17.76
C LEU A 136 2.96 -0.23 17.04
N GLU A 137 3.99 0.61 16.99
CA GLU A 137 3.97 1.88 16.30
C GLU A 137 5.00 1.92 15.17
N MET A 138 4.66 2.64 14.10
CA MET A 138 5.54 2.93 12.98
C MET A 138 5.26 4.37 12.55
N GLU A 139 6.26 5.24 12.63
CA GLU A 139 6.14 6.61 12.12
C GLU A 139 6.01 6.59 10.60
N ASN A 140 5.29 7.56 10.03
CA ASN A 140 5.12 7.64 8.58
C ASN A 140 6.41 8.17 7.92
N PRO A 141 7.15 7.35 7.15
CA PRO A 141 8.43 7.77 6.58
C PRO A 141 8.27 8.62 5.32
N ARG A 142 7.04 8.82 4.81
CA ARG A 142 6.74 9.52 3.54
C ARG A 142 5.80 10.70 3.76
N TYR A 143 6.04 11.45 4.85
CA TYR A 143 5.23 12.60 5.26
C TYR A 143 6.10 13.81 5.58
N ASP A 144 5.48 14.98 5.70
CA ASP A 144 6.04 16.30 6.09
C ASP A 144 7.55 16.50 5.81
N ALA A 145 8.43 16.10 6.74
CA ALA A 145 9.89 16.22 6.60
C ALA A 145 10.42 15.60 5.30
N TRP A 146 9.90 14.43 4.92
CA TRP A 146 10.28 13.73 3.70
C TRP A 146 9.94 14.54 2.44
N TRP A 147 8.79 15.23 2.40
CA TRP A 147 8.45 16.08 1.27
C TRP A 147 9.42 17.24 1.12
N THR A 148 9.79 17.88 2.23
CA THR A 148 10.72 19.01 2.23
C THR A 148 12.11 18.59 1.73
N GLU A 149 12.63 17.46 2.24
CA GLU A 149 13.92 16.91 1.81
C GLU A 149 13.90 16.47 0.34
N ALA A 150 12.86 15.76 -0.08
CA ALA A 150 12.71 15.30 -1.45
C ALA A 150 12.55 16.47 -2.43
N CYS A 151 11.79 17.50 -2.05
CA CYS A 151 11.64 18.71 -2.85
C CYS A 151 13.00 19.36 -3.10
N ALA A 152 13.81 19.57 -2.05
CA ALA A 152 15.14 20.16 -2.18
C ALA A 152 16.04 19.38 -3.16
N ARG A 153 15.94 18.05 -3.16
CA ARG A 153 16.66 17.18 -4.10
C ARG A 153 16.14 17.25 -5.54
N LEU A 154 14.84 17.46 -5.72
CA LEU A 154 14.17 17.50 -7.02
C LEU A 154 14.30 18.86 -7.72
N LEU A 155 14.38 19.97 -6.97
CA LEU A 155 14.45 21.33 -7.53
C LEU A 155 15.46 21.51 -8.68
N PRO A 156 16.69 20.95 -8.63
CA PRO A 156 17.67 21.13 -9.71
C PRO A 156 17.31 20.43 -11.03
N VAL A 157 16.38 19.46 -11.00
CA VAL A 157 16.03 18.61 -12.16
C VAL A 157 14.61 18.83 -12.66
N LEU A 158 13.80 19.62 -11.95
CA LEU A 158 12.43 19.96 -12.34
C LEU A 158 12.35 21.17 -13.27
N SER A 159 11.26 21.25 -14.03
CA SER A 159 10.89 22.47 -14.74
C SER A 159 10.58 23.60 -13.74
N GLN A 160 10.68 24.86 -14.17
CA GLN A 160 10.37 26.01 -13.32
C GLN A 160 8.92 25.95 -12.79
N ASP A 161 7.98 25.56 -13.65
CA ASP A 161 6.56 25.45 -13.29
C ASP A 161 6.31 24.34 -12.27
N ASP A 162 6.96 23.18 -12.43
CA ASP A 162 6.80 22.05 -11.51
C ASP A 162 7.47 22.30 -10.17
N ALA A 163 8.63 22.94 -10.18
CA ALA A 163 9.31 23.40 -8.97
C ALA A 163 8.44 24.40 -8.19
N ALA A 164 7.86 25.38 -8.88
CA ALA A 164 6.98 26.37 -8.26
C ALA A 164 5.71 25.71 -7.68
N LEU A 165 5.07 24.83 -8.47
CA LEU A 165 3.89 24.09 -8.02
C LEU A 165 4.21 23.25 -6.78
N LEU A 166 5.24 22.40 -6.84
CA LEU A 166 5.61 21.51 -5.74
C LEU A 166 5.93 22.28 -4.44
N CYS A 167 6.73 23.36 -4.53
CA CYS A 167 7.04 24.20 -3.37
C CYS A 167 5.78 24.82 -2.77
N SER A 168 4.90 25.41 -3.60
CA SER A 168 3.69 26.09 -3.13
C SER A 168 2.73 25.13 -2.41
N GLU A 169 2.62 23.90 -2.89
CA GLU A 169 1.76 22.87 -2.32
C GLU A 169 2.31 22.34 -0.99
N ILE A 170 3.62 22.09 -0.93
CA ILE A 170 4.28 21.68 0.32
C ILE A 170 4.15 22.79 1.37
N ASP A 171 4.36 24.04 1.00
CA ASP A 171 4.22 25.17 1.92
C ASP A 171 2.78 25.34 2.43
N ALA A 172 1.77 25.15 1.56
CA ALA A 172 0.37 25.19 1.96
C ALA A 172 -0.02 24.06 2.95
N LEU A 173 0.65 22.91 2.89
CA LEU A 173 0.39 21.78 3.78
C LEU A 173 1.08 21.88 5.15
N LYS A 174 2.21 22.60 5.25
CA LYS A 174 2.97 22.72 6.52
C LYS A 174 2.10 23.18 7.69
N ASP A 175 1.23 24.15 7.45
CA ASP A 175 0.33 24.69 8.48
C ASP A 175 -0.97 23.89 8.64
N ASN A 176 -1.20 22.86 7.81
CA ASN A 176 -2.44 22.11 7.76
C ASN A 176 -2.21 20.59 7.51
N LEU A 177 -1.36 19.96 8.32
CA LEU A 177 -1.12 18.50 8.28
C LEU A 177 -2.27 17.68 8.90
N GLY A 178 -3.29 18.33 9.48
CA GLY A 178 -4.44 17.64 10.06
C GLY A 178 -4.11 16.83 11.33
N ASN A 179 -3.05 17.19 12.07
CA ASN A 179 -2.61 16.50 13.29
C ASN A 179 -3.66 16.47 14.41
N HIS A 180 -4.67 17.34 14.35
CA HIS A 180 -5.77 17.43 15.31
C HIS A 180 -6.94 16.48 14.99
N LEU A 181 -6.90 15.80 13.84
CA LEU A 181 -7.96 14.89 13.39
C LEU A 181 -7.73 13.46 13.89
N PRO A 182 -8.77 12.61 13.86
CA PRO A 182 -8.64 11.20 14.20
C PRO A 182 -7.51 10.51 13.42
N SER A 183 -6.67 9.78 14.15
CA SER A 183 -5.50 9.08 13.62
C SER A 183 -5.38 7.69 14.22
N GLY A 184 -4.62 6.84 13.54
CA GLY A 184 -4.36 5.46 13.91
C GLY A 184 -3.48 4.79 12.87
N ILE A 185 -3.51 3.46 12.78
CA ILE A 185 -2.83 2.75 11.71
C ILE A 185 -3.57 2.97 10.39
N ILE A 186 -2.82 3.36 9.37
CA ILE A 186 -3.26 3.54 7.99
C ILE A 186 -2.48 2.59 7.08
N HIS A 187 -3.04 2.26 5.92
CA HIS A 187 -2.35 1.48 4.87
C HIS A 187 -1.34 2.36 4.12
N ALA A 188 -1.68 3.63 3.90
CA ALA A 188 -0.91 4.65 3.18
C ALA A 188 -0.60 4.35 1.71
N ASP A 189 -1.17 3.28 1.13
CA ASP A 189 -0.89 2.85 -0.25
C ASP A 189 -2.03 2.00 -0.86
N LEU A 190 -3.29 2.25 -0.46
CA LEU A 190 -4.43 1.41 -0.86
C LEU A 190 -4.91 1.71 -2.29
N PHE A 191 -4.07 1.38 -3.27
CA PHE A 191 -4.38 1.46 -4.70
C PHE A 191 -5.16 0.25 -5.19
N LYS A 192 -5.70 0.36 -6.41
CA LYS A 192 -6.48 -0.72 -7.05
C LYS A 192 -5.70 -2.02 -7.19
N ASP A 193 -4.38 -1.95 -7.41
CA ASP A 193 -3.47 -3.10 -7.51
C ASP A 193 -3.19 -3.76 -6.15
N ASN A 194 -3.49 -3.09 -5.03
CA ASN A 194 -3.30 -3.59 -3.67
C ASN A 194 -4.60 -4.14 -3.04
N VAL A 195 -5.67 -4.28 -3.84
CA VAL A 195 -6.96 -4.82 -3.38
C VAL A 195 -7.41 -5.93 -4.31
N LEU A 196 -7.59 -7.11 -3.73
CA LEU A 196 -8.15 -8.25 -4.42
C LEU A 196 -9.68 -8.23 -4.27
N LEU A 197 -10.36 -8.45 -5.39
CA LEU A 197 -11.81 -8.47 -5.50
C LEU A 197 -12.29 -9.86 -5.94
N ASP A 198 -13.37 -10.34 -5.33
CA ASP A 198 -14.12 -11.52 -5.74
C ASP A 198 -15.55 -11.09 -6.08
N GLY A 199 -15.81 -10.86 -7.36
CA GLY A 199 -17.02 -10.19 -7.83
C GLY A 199 -17.10 -8.74 -7.34
N GLY A 200 -18.16 -8.41 -6.61
CA GLY A 200 -18.36 -7.08 -6.03
C GLY A 200 -17.71 -6.88 -4.65
N GLN A 201 -17.18 -7.93 -4.02
CA GLN A 201 -16.68 -7.90 -2.65
C GLN A 201 -15.15 -7.84 -2.59
N VAL A 202 -14.63 -7.23 -1.52
CA VAL A 202 -13.19 -7.25 -1.20
C VAL A 202 -12.82 -8.62 -0.64
N SER A 203 -11.95 -9.34 -1.34
CA SER A 203 -11.38 -10.61 -0.88
C SER A 203 -10.12 -10.42 -0.04
N GLY A 204 -9.40 -9.31 -0.24
CA GLY A 204 -8.51 -8.75 0.78
C GLY A 204 -7.53 -7.71 0.29
N PHE A 205 -6.97 -6.98 1.26
CA PHE A 205 -5.88 -6.04 1.05
C PHE A 205 -4.53 -6.75 1.14
N ILE A 206 -3.60 -6.29 0.31
CA ILE A 206 -2.23 -6.78 0.23
C ILE A 206 -1.26 -5.58 0.28
N ASP A 207 0.03 -5.86 0.40
CA ASP A 207 1.10 -4.84 0.39
C ASP A 207 1.00 -3.76 1.49
N PHE A 208 1.05 -4.22 2.75
CA PHE A 208 1.05 -3.35 3.93
C PHE A 208 2.41 -2.70 4.22
N TYR A 209 3.39 -2.76 3.32
CA TYR A 209 4.77 -2.33 3.62
C TYR A 209 4.96 -0.80 3.70
N TYR A 210 3.90 -0.03 3.45
CA TYR A 210 3.82 1.39 3.76
C TYR A 210 2.92 1.71 4.96
N ALA A 211 2.34 0.71 5.60
CA ALA A 211 1.45 0.90 6.73
C ALA A 211 2.19 1.58 7.89
N CYS A 212 1.56 2.58 8.47
CA CYS A 212 2.15 3.42 9.50
C CYS A 212 1.05 4.12 10.31
N ARG A 213 1.45 4.87 11.32
CA ARG A 213 0.55 5.77 12.04
C ARG A 213 0.31 7.02 11.20
N GLY A 214 -0.96 7.40 11.02
CA GLY A 214 -1.32 8.60 10.28
C GLY A 214 -2.77 9.02 10.47
N ASN A 215 -3.10 10.16 9.88
CA ASN A 215 -4.46 10.69 9.82
C ASN A 215 -5.30 9.81 8.87
N PHE A 216 -6.49 9.39 9.30
CA PHE A 216 -7.36 8.55 8.48
C PHE A 216 -7.83 9.21 7.18
N MET A 217 -7.93 10.54 7.14
CA MET A 217 -8.29 11.29 5.93
C MET A 217 -7.19 11.25 4.89
N TYR A 218 -5.93 11.16 5.32
CA TYR A 218 -4.81 10.98 4.41
C TYR A 218 -4.92 9.63 3.68
N ASP A 219 -5.23 8.55 4.41
CA ASP A 219 -5.39 7.23 3.82
C ASP A 219 -6.64 7.12 2.91
N LEU A 220 -7.76 7.68 3.37
CA LEU A 220 -8.98 7.75 2.57
C LEU A 220 -8.76 8.54 1.28
N ALA A 221 -8.04 9.65 1.35
CA ALA A 221 -7.72 10.47 0.18
C ALA A 221 -6.80 9.75 -0.79
N ILE A 222 -5.78 9.03 -0.31
CA ILE A 222 -4.90 8.18 -1.13
C ILE A 222 -5.74 7.15 -1.90
N ALA A 223 -6.63 6.44 -1.20
CA ALA A 223 -7.47 5.43 -1.83
C ALA A 223 -8.42 6.06 -2.88
N VAL A 224 -9.13 7.13 -2.53
CA VAL A 224 -10.06 7.81 -3.45
C VAL A 224 -9.33 8.35 -4.68
N ASN A 225 -8.15 8.94 -4.50
CA ASN A 225 -7.34 9.50 -5.60
C ASN A 225 -6.88 8.45 -6.61
N ASP A 226 -6.84 7.16 -6.26
CA ASP A 226 -6.56 6.10 -7.23
C ASP A 226 -7.84 5.39 -7.70
N TRP A 227 -8.75 5.05 -6.78
CA TRP A 227 -9.96 4.29 -7.09
C TRP A 227 -10.97 5.05 -7.95
N ALA A 228 -11.11 6.35 -7.73
CA ALA A 228 -12.00 7.20 -8.50
C ALA A 228 -11.31 7.88 -9.68
N ARG A 229 -10.00 7.67 -9.88
CA ARG A 229 -9.26 8.35 -10.96
C ARG A 229 -9.48 7.68 -12.31
N THR A 230 -9.92 8.48 -13.27
CA THR A 230 -10.11 8.11 -14.67
C THR A 230 -8.78 8.14 -15.45
N ALA A 231 -8.79 7.61 -16.67
CA ALA A 231 -7.62 7.60 -17.54
C ALA A 231 -7.10 9.01 -17.91
N ASP A 232 -7.96 10.04 -17.89
CA ASP A 232 -7.59 11.45 -18.10
C ASP A 232 -7.14 12.17 -16.80
N ASN A 233 -6.87 11.41 -15.73
CA ASN A 233 -6.42 11.89 -14.42
C ASN A 233 -7.39 12.86 -13.73
N LYS A 234 -8.70 12.62 -13.87
CA LYS A 234 -9.73 13.32 -13.10
C LYS A 234 -10.43 12.35 -12.17
N LEU A 235 -11.20 12.87 -11.22
CA LEU A 235 -12.03 12.04 -10.36
C LEU A 235 -13.42 11.85 -10.98
N ASP A 236 -13.84 10.59 -11.08
CA ASP A 236 -15.22 10.23 -11.29
C ASP A 236 -15.99 10.44 -9.98
N GLU A 237 -16.90 11.42 -9.98
CA GLU A 237 -17.66 11.80 -8.79
C GLU A 237 -18.61 10.68 -8.30
N ALA A 238 -19.08 9.79 -9.19
CA ALA A 238 -19.91 8.65 -8.78
C ALA A 238 -19.07 7.61 -8.04
N LEU A 239 -17.87 7.28 -8.53
CA LEU A 239 -16.95 6.36 -7.86
C LEU A 239 -16.45 6.93 -6.52
N LYS A 240 -16.07 8.21 -6.49
CA LYS A 240 -15.67 8.93 -5.27
C LYS A 240 -16.78 8.91 -4.23
N LYS A 241 -18.00 9.26 -4.62
CA LYS A 241 -19.17 9.25 -3.71
C LYS A 241 -19.46 7.85 -3.19
N ALA A 242 -19.36 6.82 -4.03
CA ALA A 242 -19.57 5.45 -3.61
C ALA A 242 -18.51 5.00 -2.59
N PHE A 243 -17.24 5.31 -2.84
CA PHE A 243 -16.15 4.98 -1.93
C PHE A 243 -16.32 5.64 -0.56
N ILE A 244 -16.56 6.96 -0.54
CA ILE A 244 -16.78 7.71 0.71
C ILE A 244 -18.05 7.21 1.42
N GLY A 245 -19.12 6.93 0.68
CA GLY A 245 -20.35 6.37 1.24
C GLY A 245 -20.15 5.02 1.92
N GLY A 246 -19.31 4.15 1.34
CA GLY A 246 -18.91 2.89 1.94
C GLY A 246 -18.14 3.08 3.24
N TYR A 247 -17.17 3.99 3.23
CA TYR A 247 -16.39 4.34 4.41
C TYR A 247 -17.29 4.88 5.54
N GLU A 248 -18.13 5.87 5.25
CA GLU A 248 -19.05 6.50 6.21
C GLU A 248 -20.08 5.50 6.77
N GLY A 249 -20.45 4.48 6.00
CA GLY A 249 -21.33 3.41 6.46
C GLY A 249 -20.75 2.56 7.60
N VAL A 250 -19.43 2.58 7.81
CA VAL A 250 -18.73 1.86 8.88
C VAL A 250 -18.15 2.83 9.92
N ARG A 251 -17.52 3.91 9.46
CA ARG A 251 -16.93 4.95 10.31
C ARG A 251 -17.40 6.33 9.83
N PRO A 252 -18.40 6.93 10.48
CA PRO A 252 -18.89 8.26 10.13
C PRO A 252 -17.79 9.32 10.22
N LEU A 253 -17.73 10.21 9.22
CA LEU A 253 -16.77 11.32 9.21
C LEU A 253 -17.30 12.52 9.99
N SER A 254 -16.45 13.07 10.85
CA SER A 254 -16.73 14.35 11.52
C SER A 254 -16.75 15.52 10.54
N ALA A 255 -17.33 16.65 10.96
CA ALA A 255 -17.30 17.87 10.16
C ALA A 255 -15.87 18.36 9.86
N GLY A 256 -14.94 18.20 10.82
CA GLY A 256 -13.53 18.54 10.63
C GLY A 256 -12.84 17.66 9.60
N GLU A 257 -13.10 16.34 9.63
CA GLU A 257 -12.58 15.41 8.61
C GLU A 257 -13.11 15.72 7.21
N LYS A 258 -14.42 16.02 7.09
CA LYS A 258 -15.03 16.41 5.81
C LYS A 258 -14.44 17.71 5.27
N ALA A 259 -14.24 18.71 6.13
CA ALA A 259 -13.62 19.97 5.75
C ALA A 259 -12.15 19.80 5.34
N TYR A 260 -11.44 18.85 5.96
CA TYR A 260 -10.03 18.56 5.67
C TYR A 260 -9.80 17.68 4.44
N PHE A 261 -10.81 16.93 4.01
CA PHE A 261 -10.67 15.95 2.93
C PHE A 261 -10.05 16.52 1.64
N PRO A 262 -10.43 17.70 1.12
CA PRO A 262 -9.77 18.29 -0.04
C PRO A 262 -8.26 18.50 0.16
N THR A 263 -7.84 18.98 1.33
CA THR A 263 -6.43 19.13 1.70
C THR A 263 -5.72 17.78 1.71
N ALA A 264 -6.36 16.74 2.26
CA ALA A 264 -5.82 15.38 2.25
C ALA A 264 -5.65 14.82 0.82
N GLN A 265 -6.54 15.15 -0.11
CA GLN A 265 -6.42 14.75 -1.52
C GLN A 265 -5.19 15.37 -2.19
N ARG A 266 -4.91 16.64 -1.92
CA ARG A 266 -3.68 17.30 -2.41
C ARG A 266 -2.43 16.64 -1.81
N ALA A 267 -2.43 16.41 -0.50
CA ALA A 267 -1.34 15.72 0.20
C ALA A 267 -1.07 14.31 -0.36
N GLY A 268 -2.11 13.55 -0.67
CA GLY A 268 -2.00 12.25 -1.34
C GLY A 268 -1.35 12.38 -2.73
N CYS A 269 -1.76 13.37 -3.53
CA CYS A 269 -1.15 13.61 -4.84
C CYS A 269 0.35 13.95 -4.73
N ILE A 270 0.72 14.82 -3.79
CA ILE A 270 2.13 15.20 -3.57
C ILE A 270 2.97 13.98 -3.18
N ARG A 271 2.48 13.14 -2.26
CA ARG A 271 3.18 11.91 -1.84
C ARG A 271 3.62 11.09 -3.05
N PHE A 272 2.69 10.78 -3.95
CA PHE A 272 2.96 9.94 -5.10
C PHE A 272 3.65 10.65 -6.24
N TRP A 273 3.40 11.96 -6.43
CA TRP A 273 4.11 12.75 -7.42
C TRP A 273 5.59 12.84 -7.06
N VAL A 274 5.92 13.17 -5.82
CA VAL A 274 7.30 13.22 -5.32
C VAL A 274 7.96 11.84 -5.40
N SER A 275 7.28 10.77 -5.00
CA SER A 275 7.85 9.41 -5.09
C SER A 275 8.22 9.06 -6.52
N ARG A 276 7.30 9.26 -7.48
CA ARG A 276 7.54 8.94 -8.88
C ARG A 276 8.58 9.84 -9.54
N LEU A 277 8.66 11.11 -9.12
CA LEU A 277 9.73 12.01 -9.58
C LEU A 277 11.10 11.56 -9.10
N LEU A 278 11.21 11.10 -7.85
CA LEU A 278 12.46 10.55 -7.33
C LEU A 278 12.87 9.30 -8.12
N ASP A 279 11.93 8.38 -8.37
CA ASP A 279 12.20 7.17 -9.14
C ASP A 279 12.58 7.50 -10.60
N PHE A 280 11.95 8.53 -11.19
CA PHE A 280 12.21 8.98 -12.55
C PHE A 280 13.58 9.67 -12.71
N HIS A 281 13.96 10.56 -11.80
CA HIS A 281 15.20 11.33 -11.90
C HIS A 281 16.40 10.66 -11.21
N PHE A 282 16.16 9.79 -10.23
CA PHE A 282 17.19 9.12 -9.43
C PHE A 282 16.90 7.62 -9.28
N PRO A 283 16.78 6.86 -10.39
CA PRO A 283 16.45 5.43 -10.35
C PRO A 283 17.53 4.64 -9.60
N GLN A 284 17.14 3.64 -8.80
CA GLN A 284 18.11 2.74 -8.18
C GLN A 284 18.65 1.74 -9.20
N ALA A 285 19.88 1.25 -8.96
CA ALA A 285 20.52 0.27 -9.83
C ALA A 285 19.70 -1.04 -9.85
N GLY A 286 19.07 -1.34 -11.00
CA GLY A 286 18.23 -2.54 -11.20
C GLY A 286 16.73 -2.27 -11.42
N GLU A 287 16.27 -1.03 -11.22
CA GLU A 287 14.85 -0.63 -11.35
C GLU A 287 14.42 -0.19 -12.76
N MET A 288 15.23 -0.44 -13.79
CA MET A 288 14.98 0.06 -15.16
C MET A 288 13.70 -0.45 -15.83
N THR A 289 12.89 -1.30 -15.19
CA THR A 289 11.80 -2.01 -15.86
C THR A 289 10.40 -1.41 -15.68
N PHE A 290 10.09 -0.60 -14.66
CA PHE A 290 8.73 -0.05 -14.48
C PHE A 290 8.66 1.28 -13.70
N ILE A 291 9.17 2.37 -14.28
CA ILE A 291 8.95 3.73 -13.72
C ILE A 291 7.51 4.17 -14.05
N LYS A 292 6.68 4.38 -13.02
CA LYS A 292 5.30 4.90 -13.18
C LYS A 292 5.35 6.37 -13.59
N ASP A 293 4.49 6.81 -14.51
CA ASP A 293 4.43 8.21 -14.96
C ASP A 293 4.19 9.17 -13.78
N PRO A 294 5.13 10.09 -13.48
CA PRO A 294 4.95 11.07 -12.40
C PRO A 294 3.80 12.05 -12.69
N ASN A 295 3.47 12.29 -13.97
CA ASN A 295 2.46 13.27 -14.33
C ASN A 295 1.04 12.86 -13.98
N ALA A 296 0.77 11.58 -13.73
CA ALA A 296 -0.56 11.12 -13.36
C ALA A 296 -1.08 11.82 -12.08
N PHE A 297 -0.27 11.90 -11.03
CA PHE A 297 -0.65 12.54 -9.77
C PHE A 297 -0.49 14.06 -9.80
N ARG A 298 0.43 14.59 -10.62
CA ARG A 298 0.52 16.02 -10.91
C ARG A 298 -0.75 16.54 -11.60
N ASN A 299 -1.20 15.83 -12.63
CA ASN A 299 -2.38 16.24 -13.40
C ASN A 299 -3.65 16.06 -12.58
N LEU A 300 -3.73 15.01 -11.76
CA LEU A 300 -4.80 14.88 -10.77
C LEU A 300 -4.80 16.08 -9.82
N LEU A 301 -3.66 16.43 -9.23
CA LEU A 301 -3.53 17.58 -8.33
C LEU A 301 -4.05 18.88 -8.95
N LEU A 302 -3.69 19.15 -10.21
CA LEU A 302 -4.15 20.33 -10.96
C LEU A 302 -5.64 20.30 -11.30
N SER A 303 -6.28 19.14 -11.23
CA SER A 303 -7.73 18.97 -11.46
C SER A 303 -8.57 19.09 -10.17
N LEU A 304 -7.93 19.10 -9.00
CA LEU A 304 -8.61 19.29 -7.73
C LEU A 304 -8.87 20.79 -7.52
N ASP A 305 -10.13 21.13 -7.31
CA ASP A 305 -10.59 22.48 -6.95
C ASP A 305 -10.00 22.97 -5.62
#